data_AF-A0A2W5NZ17-F1
#
_entry.id   AF-A0A2W5NZ17-F1
#
_cell.length_a   1.000
_cell.length_b   1.000
_cell.length_c   1.000
_cell.angle_alpha   90.00
_cell.angle_beta   90.00
_cell.angle_gamma   90.00
#
_symmetry.space_group_name_H-M   'P 1'
#
loop_
_entity.id
_entity.type
_entity.pdbx_description
1 polymer ?
#
loop_
_entity_poly.entity_id
_entity_poly.type
_entity_poly.pdbx_seq_one_letter_code
_entity_poly.pdbx_strand_id
1 'polypeptide(L)' 'MSVDPVFRNVTQIEDGAASRYIRNSILGYLGDHPDTDFQKGYLAAMVDLYTEVLNRDPDDRIKAAAKLVYPDGI' A
#
# COMPACT_ATOMS: atom_id res chain seq x y z
N MET A 1 17.77 -25.83 23.95
CA MET A 1 16.64 -25.64 23.00
C MET A 1 17.04 -24.55 22.03
N SER A 2 17.26 -24.91 20.76
CA SER A 2 17.52 -23.94 19.68
C SER A 2 16.19 -23.34 19.25
N VAL A 3 16.06 -22.01 19.31
CA VAL A 3 14.97 -21.28 18.65
C VAL A 3 15.52 -20.81 17.32
N ASP A 4 15.21 -21.54 16.25
CA ASP A 4 15.50 -21.05 14.92
C ASP A 4 14.66 -19.79 14.64
N PRO A 5 15.26 -18.69 14.16
CA PRO A 5 14.50 -17.53 13.74
C PRO A 5 13.65 -17.94 12.53
N VAL A 6 12.33 -17.83 12.65
CA VAL A 6 11.42 -17.99 11.52
C VAL A 6 11.64 -16.81 10.58
N PHE A 7 12.64 -16.90 9.73
CA PHE A 7 12.75 -16.06 8.53
C PHE A 7 11.62 -16.48 7.59
N ARG A 8 10.43 -15.87 7.76
CA ARG A 8 9.43 -15.89 6.71
C ARG A 8 10.05 -15.17 5.52
N ASN A 9 10.41 -15.94 4.50
CA ASN A 9 10.89 -15.43 3.24
C ASN A 9 9.83 -14.46 2.71
N VAL A 10 10.20 -13.20 2.46
CA VAL A 10 9.30 -12.11 2.01
C VAL A 10 8.62 -12.45 0.67
N THR A 11 9.06 -13.53 0.03
CA THR A 11 8.55 -14.09 -1.23
C THR A 11 7.27 -14.92 -1.09
N GLN A 12 6.80 -15.23 0.13
CA GLN A 12 5.57 -16.02 0.36
C GLN A 12 4.50 -15.17 1.04
N ILE A 13 4.01 -14.15 0.34
CA ILE A 13 2.80 -13.46 0.75
C ILE A 13 1.63 -14.17 0.07
N GLU A 14 0.75 -14.78 0.87
CA GLU A 14 -0.47 -15.42 0.36
C GLU A 14 -1.34 -14.43 -0.44
N ASP A 15 -1.99 -14.93 -1.49
CA ASP A 15 -2.90 -14.13 -2.31
C ASP A 15 -3.99 -13.49 -1.42
N GLY A 16 -4.01 -12.16 -1.38
CA GLY A 16 -4.90 -11.37 -0.51
C GLY A 16 -4.23 -10.78 0.74
N ALA A 17 -3.19 -11.40 1.30
CA ALA A 17 -2.42 -10.82 2.40
C ALA A 17 -1.62 -9.58 1.93
N ALA A 18 -1.09 -9.61 0.71
CA ALA A 18 -0.42 -8.48 0.08
C ALA A 18 -1.40 -7.30 -0.09
N SER A 19 -2.60 -7.58 -0.59
CA SER A 19 -3.64 -6.58 -0.83
C SER A 19 -4.11 -5.93 0.48
N ARG A 20 -4.26 -6.72 1.55
CA ARG A 20 -4.59 -6.20 2.88
C ARG A 20 -3.46 -5.35 3.47
N TYR A 21 -2.21 -5.77 3.32
CA TYR A 21 -1.06 -5.00 3.78
C TYR A 21 -0.98 -3.65 3.07
N ILE A 22 -1.04 -3.65 1.73
CA ILE A 22 -1.01 -2.43 0.91
C ILE A 22 -2.16 -1.50 1.29
N ARG A 23 -3.38 -2.03 1.42
CA ARG A 23 -4.54 -1.23 1.87
C ARG A 23 -4.30 -0.58 3.23
N ASN A 24 -3.78 -1.33 4.20
CA ASN A 24 -3.51 -0.79 5.53
C ASN A 24 -2.41 0.28 5.51
N SER A 25 -1.38 0.11 4.69
CA SER A 25 -0.33 1.12 4.50
C SER A 25 -0.92 2.42 3.93
N ILE A 26 -1.77 2.33 2.90
CA ILE A 26 -2.48 3.50 2.33
C ILE A 26 -3.34 4.19 3.39
N LEU A 27 -4.06 3.43 4.21
CA LEU A 27 -4.86 4.01 5.30
C LEU A 27 -4.01 4.69 6.37
N GLY A 28 -2.80 4.18 6.64
CA GLY A 28 -1.82 4.84 7.52
C GLY A 28 -1.45 6.23 7.01
N TYR A 29 -1.19 6.37 5.71
CA TYR A 29 -0.89 7.66 5.07
C TYR A 29 -2.03 8.69 5.16
N LEU A 30 -3.28 8.24 5.19
CA LEU A 30 -4.42 9.15 5.37
C LEU A 30 -4.56 9.62 6.82
N GLY A 31 -4.11 8.82 7.78
CA GLY A 31 -4.12 9.16 9.20
C GLY A 31 -2.99 10.11 9.60
N ASP A 32 -1.86 10.05 8.90
CA ASP A 32 -0.69 10.89 9.08
C ASP A 32 -0.15 11.32 7.70
N HIS A 33 -0.55 12.51 7.27
CA HIS A 33 -0.36 12.95 5.89
C HIS A 33 1.13 13.02 5.53
N PRO A 34 1.54 12.57 4.33
CA PRO A 34 2.95 12.58 3.95
C PRO A 34 3.50 14.01 3.86
N ASP A 35 4.48 14.31 4.71
CA ASP A 35 5.16 15.61 4.77
C ASP A 35 6.35 15.72 3.80
N THR A 36 6.74 14.60 3.17
CA THR A 36 7.90 14.53 2.27
C THR A 36 7.55 13.97 0.90
N ASP A 37 8.32 14.38 -0.13
CA ASP A 37 8.15 13.88 -1.49
C ASP A 37 8.40 12.36 -1.60
N PHE A 38 9.31 11.83 -0.78
CA PHE A 38 9.54 10.39 -0.67
C PHE A 38 8.28 9.64 -0.23
N GLN A 39 7.62 10.14 0.82
CA GLN A 39 6.40 9.54 1.36
C GLN A 39 5.24 9.62 0.35
N LYS A 40 5.12 10.73 -0.39
CA LYS A 40 4.15 10.85 -1.49
C LYS A 40 4.43 9.85 -2.61
N GLY A 41 5.69 9.69 -3.01
CA GLY A 41 6.09 8.70 -4.02
C GLY A 41 5.82 7.26 -3.57
N TYR A 42 6.03 6.95 -2.29
CA TYR A 42 5.68 5.64 -1.76
C TYR A 42 4.16 5.41 -1.73
N LEU A 43 3.38 6.42 -1.35
CA LEU A 43 1.92 6.35 -1.41
C LEU A 43 1.41 6.12 -2.83
N ALA A 44 1.98 6.81 -3.82
CA ALA A 44 1.70 6.63 -5.24
C ALA A 44 1.93 5.17 -5.68
N ALA A 45 3.11 4.63 -5.41
CA ALA A 45 3.44 3.24 -5.73
C ALA A 45 2.49 2.22 -5.06
N MET A 46 2.02 2.50 -3.84
CA MET A 46 1.06 1.64 -3.16
C MET A 46 -0.34 1.68 -3.80
N VAL A 47 -0.78 2.85 -4.26
CA VAL A 47 -2.03 3.01 -5.01
C VAL A 47 -1.95 2.20 -6.31
N ASP A 48 -0.89 2.37 -7.10
CA ASP A 48 -0.69 1.65 -8.38
C ASP A 48 -0.65 0.13 -8.17
N LEU A 49 0.08 -0.34 -7.15
CA LEU A 49 0.12 -1.75 -6.80
C LEU A 49 -1.29 -2.28 -6.46
N TYR A 50 -2.10 -1.49 -5.78
CA TYR A 50 -3.45 -1.89 -5.40
C TYR A 50 -4.40 -1.94 -6.60
N THR A 51 -4.42 -0.90 -7.43
CA THR A 51 -5.40 -0.73 -8.50
C THR A 51 -4.98 -1.41 -9.80
N GLU A 52 -3.71 -1.33 -10.18
CA GLU A 52 -3.22 -1.82 -11.48
C GLU A 52 -2.67 -3.23 -11.37
N VAL A 53 -1.77 -3.48 -10.40
CA VAL A 53 -1.08 -4.76 -10.31
C VAL A 53 -1.96 -5.84 -9.68
N LEU A 54 -2.67 -5.50 -8.61
CA LEU A 54 -3.61 -6.41 -7.95
C LEU A 54 -5.03 -6.35 -8.52
N ASN A 55 -5.28 -5.45 -9.49
CA ASN A 55 -6.55 -5.27 -10.19
C ASN A 55 -7.75 -5.18 -9.22
N ARG A 56 -7.61 -4.40 -8.13
CA ARG A 56 -8.66 -4.20 -7.13
C ARG A 56 -9.44 -2.93 -7.42
N ASP A 57 -10.76 -3.00 -7.25
CA ASP A 57 -11.62 -1.82 -7.31
C ASP A 57 -11.39 -0.94 -6.07
N PRO A 58 -10.97 0.32 -6.23
CA PRO A 58 -10.65 1.20 -5.11
C PRO A 58 -11.91 1.64 -4.35
N ASP A 59 -11.91 1.47 -3.03
CA ASP A 59 -12.90 2.10 -2.15
C ASP A 59 -12.66 3.63 -2.03
N ASP A 60 -13.60 4.34 -1.39
CA ASP A 60 -13.55 5.81 -1.27
C ASP A 60 -12.27 6.32 -0.60
N ARG A 61 -11.65 5.52 0.29
CA ARG A 61 -10.41 5.91 0.98
C ARG A 61 -9.23 5.75 0.04
N ILE A 62 -9.19 4.70 -0.77
CA ILE A 62 -8.16 4.54 -1.81
C ILE A 62 -8.28 5.65 -2.86
N LYS A 63 -9.50 6.03 -3.24
CA LYS A 63 -9.73 7.18 -4.14
C LYS A 63 -9.26 8.50 -3.53
N ALA A 64 -9.44 8.70 -2.22
CA ALA A 64 -8.93 9.87 -1.53
C ALA A 64 -7.40 9.90 -1.52
N ALA A 65 -6.76 8.77 -1.24
CA ALA A 65 -5.30 8.65 -1.31
C ALA A 65 -4.77 8.93 -2.71
N ALA A 66 -5.40 8.38 -3.75
CA ALA A 66 -5.04 8.64 -5.14
C ALA A 66 -5.07 10.13 -5.48
N LYS A 67 -6.09 10.89 -5.04
CA LYS A 67 -6.16 12.34 -5.29
C LYS A 67 -5.03 13.15 -4.66
N LEU A 68 -4.42 12.65 -3.59
CA LEU A 68 -3.30 13.34 -2.92
C LEU A 68 -2.00 13.25 -3.73
N VAL A 69 -1.85 12.20 -4.54
CA VAL A 69 -0.63 11.90 -5.32
C VAL A 69 -0.85 12.09 -6.82
N TYR A 70 -2.09 11.97 -7.29
CA TYR A 70 -2.54 12.12 -8.67
C TYR A 70 -3.73 13.10 -8.75
N PRO A 71 -3.49 14.41 -8.54
CA PRO A 71 -4.56 15.40 -8.51
C PRO A 71 -5.28 15.55 -9.87
N ASP A 72 -4.61 15.23 -10.97
CA ASP A 72 -5.15 15.31 -12.33
C ASP A 72 -5.82 14.00 -12.81
N GLY A 73 -5.89 12.99 -11.93
CA GLY A 73 -6.41 11.65 -12.22
C GLY A 73 -5.32 10.59 -12.32
N ILE A 74 -5.73 9.32 -12.14
CA ILE A 74 -4.93 8.14 -12.49
C ILE A 74 -5.12 7.85 -13.97
#